data_AF-A0A929YBG1-F1
#
_entry.id   AF-A0A929YBG1-F1
#
_cell.length_a   1.000
_cell.length_b   1.000
_cell.length_c   1.000
_cell.angle_alpha   90.00
_cell.angle_beta   90.00
_cell.angle_gamma   90.00
#
_symmetry.space_group_name_H-M   'P 1'
#
loop_
_entity.id
_entity.type
_entity.pdbx_description
1 polymer ?
#
loop_
_entity_poly.entity_id
_entity_poly.type
_entity_poly.pdbx_seq_one_letter_code
_entity_poly.pdbx_strand_id
1 'polypeptide(L)'
;MTKRQSSPDEIAASKVEASPTPQKPAVEAVRVGGCERFQPLLEKYDWDVRTMLAIMRAESGCDPNVTGDTSLTFIQNGRKYGYSVSLFQVRVLPGREACDSHDPATNISCAYRVWKSQGYKAWSVYTSGKYLKYL
;
A
#
# COMPACT_ATOMS: atom_id res chain seq x y z
N MET A 1 -45.81 -8.30 -71.95
CA MET A 1 -45.19 -9.36 -71.12
C MET A 1 -44.44 -8.68 -69.99
N THR A 2 -45.05 -8.59 -68.80
CA THR A 2 -44.62 -9.28 -67.56
C THR A 2 -43.19 -8.92 -67.13
N LYS A 3 -42.88 -8.46 -65.92
CA LYS A 3 -43.57 -8.50 -64.62
C LYS A 3 -42.73 -7.67 -63.62
N ARG A 4 -43.40 -7.01 -62.67
CA ARG A 4 -43.14 -6.98 -61.20
C ARG A 4 -41.86 -6.28 -60.67
N GLN A 5 -42.04 -5.21 -59.87
CA GLN A 5 -42.01 -5.17 -58.37
C GLN A 5 -40.56 -5.19 -57.84
N SER A 6 -40.15 -4.48 -56.79
CA SER A 6 -40.82 -3.65 -55.80
C SER A 6 -39.75 -2.88 -55.00
N SER A 7 -40.14 -1.70 -54.53
CA SER A 7 -39.83 -1.01 -53.26
C SER A 7 -38.41 -0.65 -52.79
N PRO A 8 -38.32 0.46 -52.02
CA PRO A 8 -37.09 1.09 -51.55
C PRO A 8 -36.70 0.60 -50.15
N ASP A 9 -35.41 0.49 -49.86
CA ASP A 9 -34.92 0.38 -48.49
C ASP A 9 -34.04 1.58 -48.16
N GLU A 10 -34.66 2.45 -47.39
CA GLU A 10 -34.12 3.36 -46.40
C GLU A 10 -33.00 2.72 -45.57
N ILE A 11 -31.81 3.33 -45.54
CA ILE A 11 -30.98 3.31 -44.33
C ILE A 11 -30.47 4.73 -44.07
N ALA A 12 -31.16 5.40 -43.17
CA ALA A 12 -30.56 6.44 -42.36
C ALA A 12 -29.56 5.81 -41.38
N ALA A 13 -28.35 6.36 -41.31
CA ALA A 13 -27.44 6.24 -40.17
C ALA A 13 -26.88 7.65 -39.95
N SER A 14 -27.49 8.49 -39.12
CA SER A 14 -27.46 8.46 -37.66
C SER A 14 -26.07 8.22 -37.07
N LYS A 15 -25.39 9.34 -36.78
CA LYS A 15 -24.72 9.67 -35.51
C LYS A 15 -23.79 8.62 -34.87
N VAL A 16 -22.48 8.94 -34.82
CA VAL A 16 -21.63 8.67 -33.64
C VAL A 16 -20.56 9.78 -33.60
N GLU A 17 -20.85 10.94 -33.02
CA GLU A 17 -20.28 11.35 -31.72
C GLU A 17 -18.93 10.69 -31.42
N ALA A 18 -17.84 11.38 -31.75
CA ALA A 18 -16.54 11.07 -31.14
C ALA A 18 -16.68 11.32 -29.64
N SER A 19 -16.99 10.27 -28.88
CA SER A 19 -16.92 10.33 -27.42
C SER A 19 -15.48 10.65 -27.02
N PRO A 20 -15.25 11.69 -26.19
CA PRO A 20 -13.96 11.87 -25.57
C PRO A 20 -13.72 10.67 -24.65
N THR A 21 -12.66 9.93 -24.91
CA THR A 21 -12.13 8.91 -24.00
C THR A 21 -12.01 9.54 -22.61
N PRO A 22 -12.48 8.88 -21.54
CA PRO A 22 -12.22 9.36 -20.18
C PRO A 22 -10.71 9.33 -19.94
N GLN A 23 -10.05 10.47 -20.11
CA GLN A 23 -8.73 10.67 -19.54
C GLN A 23 -8.92 10.64 -18.03
N LYS A 24 -8.53 9.52 -17.42
CA LYS A 24 -8.43 9.37 -15.97
C LYS A 24 -7.67 10.59 -15.44
N PRO A 25 -8.28 11.46 -14.61
CA PRO A 25 -7.65 12.71 -14.24
C PRO A 25 -6.35 12.45 -13.47
N ALA A 26 -5.38 13.32 -13.73
CA ALA A 26 -4.06 13.42 -13.12
C ALA A 26 -4.06 13.06 -11.62
N VAL A 27 -3.49 11.90 -11.30
CA VAL A 27 -3.06 11.51 -9.94
C VAL A 27 -1.59 11.89 -9.69
N GLU A 28 -0.97 12.57 -10.65
CA GLU A 28 0.48 12.82 -10.69
C GLU A 28 0.94 13.99 -9.82
N ALA A 29 0.04 14.81 -9.27
CA ALA A 29 0.39 16.09 -8.65
C ALA A 29 0.36 16.13 -7.10
N VAL A 30 0.52 14.99 -6.39
CA VAL A 30 0.59 14.96 -4.90
C VAL A 30 1.81 14.19 -4.37
N ARG A 31 2.89 14.02 -5.16
CA ARG A 31 3.95 13.04 -4.84
C ARG A 31 5.24 13.58 -4.22
N VAL A 32 5.20 14.69 -3.48
CA VAL A 32 6.40 15.16 -2.77
C VAL A 32 6.06 15.44 -1.30
N GLY A 33 6.07 14.39 -0.48
CA GLY A 33 6.00 14.50 0.99
C GLY A 33 5.25 13.38 1.70
N GLY A 34 4.39 12.63 0.99
CA GLY A 34 3.60 11.55 1.57
C GLY A 34 4.28 10.18 1.59
N CYS A 35 3.54 9.17 2.02
CA CYS A 35 3.97 7.78 2.11
C CYS A 35 4.34 7.16 0.75
N GLU A 36 3.86 7.75 -0.34
CA GLU A 36 4.06 7.32 -1.73
C GLU A 36 5.54 7.22 -2.12
N ARG A 37 6.43 7.97 -1.43
CA ARG A 37 7.88 7.86 -1.62
C ARG A 37 8.43 6.47 -1.31
N PHE A 38 7.71 5.68 -0.50
CA PHE A 38 8.08 4.30 -0.17
C PHE A 38 7.38 3.26 -1.03
N GLN A 39 6.45 3.66 -1.91
CA GLN A 39 5.73 2.74 -2.78
C GLN A 39 6.66 1.85 -3.63
N PRO A 40 7.75 2.35 -4.25
CA PRO A 40 8.66 1.50 -5.02
C PRO A 40 9.39 0.43 -4.18
N LEU A 41 9.51 0.64 -2.86
CA LEU A 41 10.06 -0.37 -1.95
C LEU A 41 9.02 -1.42 -1.59
N LEU A 42 7.74 -1.03 -1.46
CA LEU A 42 6.62 -1.94 -1.18
C LEU A 42 6.29 -2.83 -2.38
N GLU A 43 6.41 -2.31 -3.61
CA GLU A 43 6.10 -3.04 -4.86
C GLU A 43 7.04 -4.22 -5.14
N LYS A 44 8.14 -4.36 -4.38
CA LYS A 44 9.06 -5.51 -4.47
C LYS A 44 8.49 -6.81 -3.88
N TYR A 45 7.32 -6.75 -3.26
CA TYR A 45 6.74 -7.82 -2.45
C TYR A 45 5.30 -8.16 -2.88
N ASP A 46 4.82 -9.35 -2.53
CA ASP A 46 3.53 -9.93 -2.98
C ASP A 46 2.32 -9.58 -2.07
N TRP A 47 2.44 -8.60 -1.19
CA TRP A 47 1.31 -8.06 -0.42
C TRP A 47 0.49 -7.03 -1.22
N ASP A 48 -0.67 -6.62 -0.70
CA ASP A 48 -1.42 -5.50 -1.27
C ASP A 48 -0.76 -4.17 -0.88
N VAL A 49 -0.15 -3.51 -1.88
CA VAL A 49 0.62 -2.27 -1.67
C VAL A 49 -0.25 -1.14 -1.10
N ARG A 50 -1.52 -1.04 -1.49
CA ARG A 50 -2.43 -0.01 -0.95
C ARG A 50 -2.67 -0.22 0.55
N THR A 51 -2.97 -1.45 0.95
CA THR A 51 -3.13 -1.83 2.36
C THR A 51 -1.86 -1.55 3.14
N MET A 52 -0.69 -1.87 2.60
CA MET A 52 0.57 -1.63 3.30
C MET A 52 0.92 -0.15 3.41
N LEU A 53 0.64 0.68 2.39
CA LEU A 53 0.76 2.14 2.49
C LEU A 53 -0.15 2.69 3.60
N ALA A 54 -1.39 2.21 3.68
CA ALA A 54 -2.34 2.62 4.71
C ALA A 54 -1.90 2.19 6.12
N ILE A 55 -1.38 0.96 6.28
CA ILE A 55 -0.79 0.50 7.55
C ILE A 55 0.43 1.36 7.91
N MET A 56 1.35 1.59 6.98
CA MET A 56 2.56 2.41 7.20
C MET A 56 2.19 3.80 7.71
N ARG A 57 1.19 4.43 7.09
CA ARG A 57 0.69 5.74 7.49
C ARG A 57 0.05 5.71 8.88
N ALA A 58 -0.67 4.65 9.22
CA ALA A 58 -1.30 4.49 10.51
C ALA A 58 -0.31 4.20 11.66
N GLU A 59 0.77 3.46 11.37
CA GLU A 59 1.78 3.08 12.37
C GLU A 59 2.73 4.23 12.71
N SER A 60 3.22 4.95 11.71
CA SER A 60 4.32 5.92 11.88
C SER A 60 4.07 7.30 11.27
N GLY A 61 2.94 7.50 10.59
CA GLY A 61 2.77 8.67 9.72
C GLY A 61 3.78 8.70 8.56
N CYS A 62 4.41 7.56 8.25
CA CYS A 62 5.48 7.43 7.26
C CYS A 62 6.79 8.16 7.63
N ASP A 63 7.05 8.29 8.93
CA ASP A 63 8.33 8.70 9.48
C ASP A 63 9.24 7.47 9.70
N PRO A 64 10.39 7.36 9.01
CA PRO A 64 11.30 6.24 9.21
C PRO A 64 12.10 6.31 10.52
N ASN A 65 12.10 7.45 11.23
CA ASN A 65 12.97 7.69 12.38
C ASN A 65 12.28 7.46 13.74
N VAL A 66 11.01 7.04 13.75
CA VAL A 66 10.27 6.84 15.02
C VAL A 66 10.60 5.53 15.70
N THR A 67 10.67 5.57 17.03
CA THR A 67 10.79 4.39 17.90
C THR A 67 9.60 4.37 18.85
N GLY A 68 8.82 3.30 18.82
CA GLY A 68 7.65 3.08 19.65
C GLY A 68 7.81 1.90 20.60
N ASP A 69 6.73 1.55 21.31
CA ASP A 69 6.69 0.44 22.28
C ASP A 69 7.80 0.49 23.35
N THR A 70 8.29 1.68 23.71
CA THR A 70 9.43 1.85 24.62
C THR A 70 9.14 1.38 26.06
N SER A 71 7.86 1.31 26.43
CA SER A 71 7.40 0.74 27.72
C SER A 71 7.33 -0.80 27.74
N LEU A 72 7.42 -1.47 26.58
CA LEU A 72 7.33 -2.92 26.46
C LEU A 72 8.72 -3.57 26.34
N THR A 73 9.75 -2.87 26.83
CA THR A 73 11.15 -3.25 26.62
C THR A 73 11.67 -4.18 27.71
N PHE A 74 12.62 -5.03 27.35
CA PHE A 74 13.28 -5.98 28.26
C PHE A 74 14.75 -6.18 27.90
N ILE A 75 15.55 -6.66 28.84
CA ILE A 75 16.97 -7.00 28.62
C ILE A 75 17.13 -8.51 28.49
N GLN A 76 17.82 -8.96 27.45
CA GLN A 76 18.24 -10.35 27.28
C GLN A 76 19.66 -10.38 26.72
N ASN A 77 20.54 -11.20 27.31
CA ASN A 77 21.95 -11.30 26.92
C ASN A 77 22.66 -9.93 26.85
N GLY A 78 22.36 -9.02 27.79
CA GLY A 78 22.95 -7.68 27.84
C GLY A 78 22.43 -6.69 26.79
N ARG A 79 21.46 -7.08 25.95
CA ARG A 79 20.87 -6.22 24.91
C ARG A 79 19.40 -5.91 25.22
N LYS A 80 18.96 -4.69 24.87
CA LYS A 80 17.58 -4.24 24.98
C LYS A 80 16.76 -4.71 23.78
N TYR A 81 15.54 -5.20 24.05
CA TYR A 81 14.56 -5.66 23.08
C TYR A 81 13.17 -5.12 23.43
N GLY A 82 12.17 -5.45 22.61
CA GLY A 82 10.76 -5.23 22.90
C GLY A 82 10.18 -3.92 22.39
N TYR A 83 11.02 -2.96 21.99
CA TYR A 83 10.58 -1.75 21.29
C TYR A 83 10.34 -2.02 19.82
N SER A 84 9.70 -1.07 19.14
CA SER A 84 9.37 -1.13 17.71
C SER A 84 10.00 0.04 16.97
N VAL A 85 10.41 -0.18 15.72
CA VAL A 85 11.15 0.83 14.95
C VAL A 85 10.52 1.14 13.59
N SER A 86 10.69 2.40 13.19
CA SER A 86 10.54 2.92 11.84
C SER A 86 9.14 2.74 11.23
N LEU A 87 9.06 2.68 9.90
CA LEU A 87 7.86 2.83 9.08
C LEU A 87 6.70 1.92 9.49
N PHE A 88 7.01 0.66 9.77
CA PHE A 88 6.01 -0.36 10.12
C PHE A 88 5.97 -0.73 11.60
N GLN A 89 6.68 0.04 12.45
CA GLN A 89 6.79 -0.26 13.88
C GLN A 89 7.13 -1.75 14.10
N VAL A 90 8.17 -2.23 13.41
CA VAL A 90 8.59 -3.63 13.52
C VAL A 90 9.23 -3.84 14.88
N ARG A 91 8.66 -4.75 15.68
CA ARG A 91 9.19 -5.06 17.02
C ARG A 91 10.53 -5.77 16.95
N VAL A 92 11.52 -5.21 17.64
CA VAL A 92 12.86 -5.76 17.79
C VAL A 92 12.84 -6.85 18.87
N LEU A 93 13.11 -8.09 18.46
CA LEU A 93 13.06 -9.28 19.31
C LEU A 93 14.34 -10.12 19.10
N PRO A 94 14.68 -11.01 20.05
CA PRO A 94 15.78 -11.95 19.87
C PRO A 94 15.65 -12.73 18.55
N GLY A 95 16.75 -12.84 17.80
CA GLY A 95 16.78 -13.45 16.46
C GLY A 95 16.26 -12.54 15.32
N ARG A 96 15.94 -11.28 15.62
CA ARG A 96 15.55 -10.23 14.65
C ARG A 96 16.39 -8.96 14.79
N GLU A 97 17.62 -9.07 15.26
CA GLU A 97 18.52 -7.94 15.50
C GLU A 97 18.79 -7.16 14.21
N ALA A 98 18.83 -7.83 13.05
CA ALA A 98 18.97 -7.16 11.75
C ALA A 98 17.78 -6.22 11.40
N CYS A 99 16.65 -6.34 12.10
CA CYS A 99 15.48 -5.48 11.93
C CYS A 99 15.50 -4.24 12.82
N ASP A 100 16.48 -4.12 13.72
CA ASP A 100 16.72 -2.92 14.52
C ASP A 100 17.39 -1.83 13.68
N SER A 101 16.65 -1.29 12.72
CA SER A 101 17.14 -0.32 11.75
C SER A 101 16.06 0.68 11.36
N HIS A 102 16.48 1.94 11.19
CA HIS A 102 15.66 3.02 10.64
C HIS A 102 15.81 3.19 9.13
N ASP A 103 16.63 2.36 8.48
CA ASP A 103 16.69 2.31 7.01
C ASP A 103 15.35 1.80 6.44
N PRO A 104 14.66 2.59 5.58
CA PRO A 104 13.37 2.21 5.02
C PRO A 104 13.37 0.85 4.32
N ALA A 105 14.39 0.54 3.53
CA ALA A 105 14.43 -0.72 2.77
C ALA A 105 14.55 -1.93 3.72
N THR A 106 15.39 -1.82 4.74
CA THR A 106 15.57 -2.83 5.78
C THR A 106 14.28 -3.01 6.60
N ASN A 107 13.65 -1.92 7.05
CA ASN A 107 12.41 -2.00 7.83
C ASN A 107 11.26 -2.63 7.02
N ILE A 108 11.09 -2.24 5.76
CA ILE A 108 10.08 -2.81 4.87
C ILE A 108 10.35 -4.30 4.61
N SER A 109 11.61 -4.69 4.41
CA SER A 109 11.99 -6.11 4.26
C SER A 109 11.67 -6.93 5.53
N CYS A 110 11.92 -6.38 6.71
CA CYS A 110 11.55 -7.01 7.97
C CYS A 110 10.04 -7.09 8.18
N ALA A 111 9.29 -6.04 7.84
CA ALA A 111 7.84 -6.05 7.83
C ALA A 111 7.29 -7.13 6.90
N TYR A 112 7.89 -7.32 5.73
CA TYR A 112 7.51 -8.38 4.81
C TYR A 112 7.67 -9.78 5.41
N ARG A 113 8.78 -10.04 6.11
CA ARG A 113 8.99 -11.31 6.83
C ARG A 113 7.92 -11.54 7.90
N VAL A 114 7.53 -10.49 8.63
CA VAL A 114 6.42 -10.54 9.60
C VAL A 114 5.11 -10.88 8.89
N TRP A 115 4.79 -10.17 7.80
CA TRP A 115 3.58 -10.40 7.02
C TRP A 115 3.51 -11.82 6.46
N LYS A 116 4.60 -12.39 5.93
CA LYS A 116 4.59 -13.79 5.44
C LYS A 116 4.26 -14.80 6.56
N SER A 117 4.59 -14.49 7.81
CA SER A 117 4.33 -15.36 8.95
C SER A 117 2.94 -15.18 9.58
N GLN A 118 2.37 -13.97 9.53
CA GLN A 118 1.20 -13.59 10.34
C GLN A 118 0.08 -12.92 9.53
N GLY A 119 0.33 -12.60 8.26
CA GLY A 119 -0.51 -11.73 7.44
C GLY A 119 -0.63 -10.33 8.02
N TYR A 120 -1.65 -9.59 7.58
CA TYR A 120 -1.91 -8.22 8.04
C TYR A 120 -2.28 -8.11 9.53
N LYS A 121 -2.70 -9.23 10.16
CA LYS A 121 -3.09 -9.25 11.58
C LYS A 121 -1.93 -9.01 12.54
N ALA A 122 -0.69 -8.99 12.06
CA ALA A 122 0.47 -8.60 12.85
C ALA A 122 0.40 -7.13 13.33
N TRP A 123 -0.33 -6.26 12.64
CA TRP A 123 -0.46 -4.84 12.97
C TRP A 123 -1.79 -4.53 13.63
N SER A 124 -1.74 -3.89 14.81
CA SER A 124 -2.96 -3.52 15.54
C SER A 124 -3.79 -2.47 14.79
N VAL A 125 -3.15 -1.61 13.99
CA VAL A 125 -3.86 -0.62 13.16
C VAL A 125 -4.69 -1.30 12.05
N TYR A 126 -4.29 -2.50 11.62
CA TYR A 126 -5.08 -3.31 10.70
C TYR A 126 -6.27 -3.95 11.41
N THR A 127 -6.04 -4.65 12.52
CA THR A 127 -7.10 -5.37 13.24
C THR A 127 -8.13 -4.45 13.87
N SER A 128 -7.74 -3.25 14.29
CA SER A 128 -8.66 -2.22 14.78
C SER A 128 -9.34 -1.40 13.68
N GLY A 129 -8.97 -1.60 12.41
CA GLY A 129 -9.50 -0.83 11.28
C GLY A 129 -8.98 0.61 11.17
N LYS A 130 -8.05 1.05 12.03
CA LYS A 130 -7.48 2.40 11.98
C LYS A 130 -6.85 2.73 10.62
N TYR A 131 -6.26 1.75 9.96
CA TYR A 131 -5.66 1.91 8.63
C TYR A 131 -6.66 2.35 7.54
N LEU A 132 -7.95 2.03 7.70
CA LEU A 132 -8.99 2.36 6.70
C LEU A 132 -9.15 3.86 6.47
N LYS A 133 -8.72 4.72 7.40
CA LYS A 133 -8.72 6.18 7.24
C LYS A 133 -7.75 6.67 6.15
N TYR A 134 -6.89 5.78 5.64
CA TYR A 134 -5.84 6.07 4.68
C TYR A 134 -5.99 5.29 3.36
N LEU A 135 -7.11 4.58 3.17
CA LEU A 135 -7.50 3.95 1.89
C LEU A 135 -8.50 4.82 1.14
#